data_AF-A0A2H0UY15-F1
#
_entry.id   AF-A0A2H0UY15-F1
#
_cell.length_a   1.000
_cell.length_b   1.000
_cell.length_c   1.000
_cell.angle_alpha   90.00
_cell.angle_beta   90.00
_cell.angle_gamma   90.00
#
_symmetry.space_group_name_H-M   'P 1'
#
loop_
_entity.id
_entity.type
_entity.pdbx_description
1 polymer ?
#
loop_
_entity_poly.entity_id
_entity_poly.type
_entity_poly.pdbx_seq_one_letter_code
_entity_poly.pdbx_strand_id
1 'polypeptide(L)'
;EAVEEHETITVPKTMVAASGEHYALGVKGDSMIDEGIFDGDTVIVRKQSSVENGETAVALINGNEVTLKKIFKEKTRIRLQPANPKLKPLYVKAVVIQGRVISVIRTIDEQETQKKIEEASMSEAKPQKSYFDIEKNTFSPTNHKIIIGDSRNMVELPDKSVHLVITSPPYWQLKDYGSSNQIGFNDSYEDYINNLSLVWKECFRVLNDGCRLCINIGDQFARSVYYGRYKVIPIRTEIIKFCETQGFDYMGAIIWQKATTMNTTGGATIMGSFPYPRNGIIKLDYEFIMIFKKLGEAPSVSRDTKEKSKMSKEEWNQYFVGHWNFNGAKQDKHLAMYPEELPRRLIKMFSFVDDTVLDPFLGSGTTTLAAKNLGRNSVGFEINKE
;
A
#
# COMPACT_ATOMS: atom_id res chain seq x y z
N GLU A 1 7.73 7.95 -47.98
CA GLU A 1 6.35 7.61 -47.61
C GLU A 1 6.40 6.68 -46.41
N ALA A 2 5.62 6.94 -45.37
CA ALA A 2 5.47 5.98 -44.28
C ALA A 2 4.63 4.82 -44.81
N VAL A 3 5.17 3.60 -44.75
CA VAL A 3 4.45 2.39 -45.15
C VAL A 3 3.39 2.13 -44.08
N GLU A 4 2.11 2.23 -44.45
CA GLU A 4 1.01 1.75 -43.60
C GLU A 4 0.98 0.22 -43.69
N GLU A 5 1.59 -0.46 -42.73
CA GLU A 5 1.38 -1.89 -42.54
C GLU A 5 0.07 -2.09 -41.77
N HIS A 6 -0.91 -2.71 -42.43
CA HIS A 6 -2.18 -3.06 -41.81
C HIS A 6 -2.06 -4.40 -41.08
N GLU A 7 -1.66 -4.35 -39.81
CA GLU A 7 -1.79 -5.48 -38.90
C GLU A 7 -3.12 -5.41 -38.14
N THR A 8 -3.73 -6.56 -37.92
CA THR A 8 -4.96 -6.66 -37.12
C THR A 8 -4.62 -7.24 -35.76
N ILE A 9 -5.04 -6.55 -34.70
CA ILE A 9 -4.84 -7.00 -33.31
C ILE A 9 -6.17 -7.43 -32.70
N THR A 10 -6.17 -8.58 -32.01
CA THR A 10 -7.35 -9.02 -31.26
C THR A 10 -7.33 -8.39 -29.88
N VAL A 11 -8.41 -7.69 -29.54
CA VAL A 11 -8.55 -7.00 -28.26
C VAL A 11 -9.87 -7.38 -27.60
N PRO A 12 -9.91 -7.59 -26.26
CA PRO A 12 -11.15 -7.63 -25.51
C PRO A 12 -12.09 -6.48 -25.87
N LYS A 13 -13.39 -6.77 -26.05
CA LYS A 13 -14.42 -5.77 -26.37
C LYS A 13 -14.48 -4.61 -25.37
N THR A 14 -13.99 -4.82 -24.14
CA THR A 14 -13.91 -3.80 -23.08
C THR A 14 -12.84 -2.74 -23.33
N MET A 15 -11.88 -2.96 -24.24
CA MET A 15 -10.79 -2.02 -24.55
C MET A 15 -11.09 -1.08 -25.72
N VAL A 16 -12.26 -1.23 -26.35
CA VAL A 16 -12.76 -0.36 -27.42
C VAL A 16 -14.08 0.26 -26.99
N ALA A 17 -14.39 1.47 -27.45
CA ALA A 17 -15.69 2.07 -27.18
C ALA A 17 -16.79 1.30 -27.93
N ALA A 18 -18.01 1.30 -27.38
CA ALA A 18 -19.16 0.58 -27.97
C ALA A 18 -19.55 1.07 -29.38
N SER A 19 -19.09 2.26 -29.79
CA SER A 19 -19.32 2.82 -31.12
C SER A 19 -18.15 3.71 -31.58
N GLY A 20 -18.01 3.85 -32.90
CA GLY A 20 -16.97 4.64 -33.56
C GLY A 20 -15.84 3.80 -34.16
N GLU A 21 -15.09 4.40 -35.09
CA GLU A 21 -13.91 3.80 -35.69
C GLU A 21 -12.73 3.82 -34.71
N HIS A 22 -12.00 2.70 -34.62
CA HIS A 22 -10.83 2.55 -33.77
C HIS A 22 -9.66 2.05 -34.60
N TYR A 23 -8.46 2.44 -34.22
CA TYR A 23 -7.22 1.94 -34.78
C TYR A 23 -6.16 1.84 -33.68
N ALA A 24 -5.10 1.08 -33.95
CA ALA A 24 -4.00 0.91 -33.01
C ALA A 24 -2.75 1.59 -33.56
N LEU A 25 -1.90 2.11 -32.67
CA LEU A 25 -0.58 2.64 -33.03
C LEU A 25 0.48 2.10 -32.08
N GLY A 26 1.61 1.67 -32.63
CA GLY A 26 2.81 1.43 -31.86
C GLY A 26 3.39 2.75 -31.32
N VAL A 27 3.80 2.75 -30.06
CA VAL A 27 4.41 3.89 -29.39
C VAL A 27 5.92 3.80 -29.54
N LYS A 28 6.52 4.91 -29.96
CA LYS A 28 7.97 5.09 -29.97
C LYS A 28 8.34 6.33 -29.16
N GLY A 29 9.24 6.16 -28.19
CA GLY A 29 9.73 7.19 -27.27
C GLY A 29 9.04 7.21 -25.90
N ASP A 30 9.53 8.08 -25.01
CA ASP A 30 9.21 8.11 -23.58
C ASP A 30 8.35 9.33 -23.17
N SER A 31 7.73 10.00 -24.14
CA SER A 31 7.14 11.31 -23.89
C SER A 31 5.88 11.33 -23.01
N MET A 32 5.34 10.15 -22.69
CA MET A 32 4.03 9.97 -22.05
C MET A 32 4.08 8.97 -20.87
N ILE A 33 5.26 8.78 -20.28
CA ILE A 33 5.51 7.83 -19.19
C ILE A 33 4.64 8.06 -17.94
N ASP A 34 4.32 9.31 -17.58
CA ASP A 34 3.47 9.62 -16.43
C ASP A 34 1.98 9.30 -16.69
N GLU A 35 1.60 9.05 -17.95
CA GLU A 35 0.29 8.48 -18.32
C GLU A 35 0.34 6.96 -18.45
N GLY A 36 1.46 6.33 -18.08
CA GLY A 36 1.65 4.88 -18.17
C GLY A 36 1.81 4.37 -19.61
N ILE A 37 2.15 5.23 -20.57
CA ILE A 37 2.42 4.88 -21.97
C ILE A 37 3.92 4.90 -22.21
N PHE A 38 4.49 3.74 -22.53
CA PHE A 38 5.94 3.53 -22.65
C PHE A 38 6.33 3.17 -24.10
N ASP A 39 7.61 3.31 -24.40
CA ASP A 39 8.19 2.86 -25.68
C ASP A 39 7.90 1.36 -25.90
N GLY A 40 7.41 1.01 -27.10
CA GLY A 40 7.00 -0.35 -27.45
C GLY A 40 5.55 -0.71 -27.09
N ASP A 41 4.83 0.12 -26.34
CA ASP A 41 3.39 -0.10 -26.11
C ASP A 41 2.59 0.09 -27.40
N THR A 42 1.43 -0.56 -27.48
CA THR A 42 0.42 -0.30 -28.53
C THR A 42 -0.75 0.45 -27.93
N VAL A 43 -1.03 1.66 -28.40
CA VAL A 43 -2.21 2.42 -27.95
C VAL A 43 -3.42 2.13 -28.82
N ILE A 44 -4.58 2.01 -28.19
CA ILE A 44 -5.87 1.96 -28.88
C ILE A 44 -6.41 3.37 -28.97
N VAL A 45 -6.71 3.79 -30.19
CA VAL A 45 -7.10 5.14 -30.53
C VAL A 45 -8.50 5.12 -31.12
N ARG A 46 -9.40 5.92 -30.54
CA ARG A 46 -10.70 6.21 -31.15
C ARG A 46 -10.51 7.33 -32.17
N LYS A 47 -10.83 7.07 -33.43
CA LYS A 47 -10.71 8.03 -34.52
C LYS A 47 -11.72 9.18 -34.32
N GLN A 48 -11.19 10.39 -34.22
CA GLN A 48 -11.99 11.61 -34.05
C GLN A 48 -11.14 12.84 -34.38
N SER A 49 -11.76 13.90 -34.89
CA SER A 49 -11.09 15.12 -35.34
C SER A 49 -10.87 16.17 -34.24
N SER A 50 -11.29 15.88 -33.00
CA SER A 50 -11.14 16.80 -31.88
C SER A 50 -11.00 16.08 -30.54
N VAL A 51 -10.41 16.77 -29.57
CA VAL A 51 -10.26 16.36 -28.17
C VAL A 51 -10.51 17.54 -27.24
N GLU A 52 -10.84 17.22 -25.98
CA GLU A 52 -10.92 18.16 -24.87
C GLU A 52 -9.51 18.49 -24.31
N ASN A 53 -9.42 19.58 -23.56
CA ASN A 53 -8.16 20.00 -22.97
C ASN A 53 -7.68 19.00 -21.92
N GLY A 54 -6.42 18.55 -22.05
CA GLY A 54 -5.79 17.58 -21.15
C GLY A 54 -5.94 16.13 -21.58
N GLU A 55 -6.73 15.85 -22.62
CA GLU A 55 -6.81 14.50 -23.18
C GLU A 55 -5.56 14.13 -23.97
N THR A 56 -5.16 12.87 -23.86
CA THR A 56 -4.07 12.28 -24.63
C THR A 56 -4.55 11.92 -26.04
N ALA A 57 -3.92 12.50 -27.05
CA ALA A 57 -4.35 12.35 -28.44
C ALA A 57 -3.18 12.10 -29.38
N VAL A 58 -3.50 11.48 -30.52
CA VAL A 58 -2.61 11.40 -31.67
C VAL A 58 -2.76 12.68 -32.49
N ALA A 59 -1.67 13.41 -32.60
CA ALA A 59 -1.58 14.71 -33.23
C ALA A 59 -0.60 14.65 -34.40
N LEU A 60 -1.04 15.10 -35.58
CA LEU A 60 -0.19 15.31 -36.74
C LEU A 60 0.23 16.79 -36.78
N ILE A 61 1.53 17.03 -36.70
CA ILE A 61 2.17 18.34 -36.74
C ILE A 61 2.77 18.55 -38.13
N ASN A 62 2.52 19.73 -38.71
CA ASN A 62 3.08 20.16 -40.01
C ASN A 62 2.87 19.17 -41.17
N GLY A 63 1.86 18.30 -41.10
CA GLY A 63 1.52 17.32 -42.14
C GLY A 63 2.35 16.04 -42.13
N ASN A 64 3.43 15.97 -41.33
CA ASN A 64 4.46 14.95 -41.52
C ASN A 64 4.85 14.24 -40.22
N GLU A 65 4.61 14.85 -39.06
CA GLU A 65 5.08 14.35 -37.77
C GLU A 65 3.91 13.92 -36.90
N VAL A 66 3.78 12.62 -36.67
CA VAL A 66 2.77 12.05 -35.76
C VAL A 66 3.35 12.00 -34.34
N THR A 67 2.64 12.58 -33.37
CA THR A 67 3.02 12.55 -31.96
C THR A 67 1.85 12.18 -31.06
N LEU A 68 2.17 11.68 -29.87
CA LEU A 68 1.22 11.39 -28.81
C LEU A 68 1.49 12.33 -27.64
N LYS A 69 0.53 13.20 -27.31
CA LYS A 69 0.65 14.27 -26.30
C LYS A 69 -0.70 14.57 -25.65
N LYS A 70 -0.67 15.20 -24.46
CA LYS A 70 -1.84 15.89 -23.92
C LYS A 70 -2.06 17.19 -24.69
N ILE A 71 -3.27 17.39 -25.20
CA ILE A 71 -3.59 18.56 -26.02
C ILE A 71 -4.25 19.63 -25.17
N PHE A 72 -3.75 20.87 -25.25
CA PHE A 72 -4.40 22.03 -24.65
C PHE A 72 -4.56 23.13 -25.70
N LYS A 73 -5.81 23.45 -26.02
CA LYS A 73 -6.19 24.59 -26.87
C LYS A 73 -6.13 25.86 -26.01
N GLU A 74 -5.16 26.71 -26.29
CA GLU A 74 -5.00 28.04 -25.69
C GLU A 74 -5.53 29.11 -26.66
N LYS A 75 -5.69 30.36 -26.19
CA LYS A 75 -6.32 31.44 -26.98
C LYS A 75 -5.67 31.72 -28.35
N THR A 76 -4.35 31.53 -28.46
CA THR A 76 -3.57 31.91 -29.65
C THR A 76 -2.72 30.77 -30.23
N ARG A 77 -2.75 29.59 -29.59
CA ARG A 77 -1.86 28.45 -29.92
C ARG A 77 -2.39 27.16 -29.29
N ILE A 78 -1.78 26.06 -29.66
CA ILE A 78 -2.02 24.73 -29.07
C ILE A 78 -0.76 24.30 -28.36
N ARG A 79 -0.91 23.89 -27.10
CA ARG A 79 0.16 23.29 -26.30
C ARG A 79 0.04 21.77 -26.37
N LEU A 80 1.11 21.15 -26.85
CA LEU A 80 1.33 19.72 -26.88
C LEU A 80 2.20 19.37 -25.66
N GLN A 81 1.53 18.92 -24.60
CA GLN A 81 2.16 18.66 -23.31
C GLN A 81 2.61 17.20 -23.24
N PRO A 82 3.93 16.93 -23.12
CA PRO A 82 4.39 15.60 -22.74
C PRO A 82 3.97 15.30 -21.31
N ALA A 83 3.68 14.03 -21.03
CA ALA A 83 3.56 13.51 -19.67
C ALA A 83 4.90 12.84 -19.29
N ASN A 84 5.94 13.66 -19.31
CA ASN A 84 7.30 13.31 -18.90
C ASN A 84 7.96 14.60 -18.38
N PRO A 85 8.33 14.68 -17.08
CA PRO A 85 8.85 15.91 -16.47
C PRO A 85 10.17 16.40 -17.07
N LYS A 86 10.90 15.51 -17.77
CA LYS A 86 12.17 15.83 -18.43
C LYS A 86 11.99 16.53 -19.77
N LEU A 87 10.78 16.50 -20.35
CA LEU A 87 10.49 17.06 -21.66
C LEU A 87 9.70 18.36 -21.55
N LYS A 88 10.08 19.34 -22.36
CA LYS A 88 9.39 20.63 -22.40
C LYS A 88 8.13 20.55 -23.27
N PRO A 89 7.08 21.34 -22.94
CA PRO A 89 5.91 21.43 -23.80
C PRO A 89 6.25 22.04 -25.16
N LEU A 90 5.63 21.54 -26.22
CA LEU A 90 5.74 22.09 -27.56
C LEU A 90 4.51 22.96 -27.86
N TYR A 91 4.73 24.12 -28.46
CA TYR A 91 3.66 25.06 -28.81
C TYR A 91 3.58 25.23 -30.33
N VAL A 92 2.39 25.02 -30.90
CA VAL A 92 2.14 25.11 -32.34
C VAL A 92 0.91 25.96 -32.61
N LYS A 93 0.81 26.55 -33.81
CA LYS A 93 -0.39 27.33 -34.20
C LYS A 93 -1.58 26.43 -34.53
N ALA A 94 -1.30 25.26 -35.12
CA ALA A 94 -2.30 24.28 -35.52
C ALA A 94 -1.72 22.87 -35.48
N VAL A 95 -2.60 21.89 -35.35
CA VAL A 95 -2.33 20.45 -35.35
C VAL A 95 -3.57 19.76 -35.90
N VAL A 96 -3.41 18.67 -36.63
CA VAL A 96 -4.52 17.81 -37.03
C VAL A 96 -4.65 16.67 -36.02
N ILE A 97 -5.80 16.58 -35.35
CA ILE A 97 -6.08 15.47 -34.44
C ILE A 97 -6.54 14.27 -35.26
N GLN A 98 -5.86 13.14 -35.08
CA GLN A 98 -6.17 11.87 -35.75
C GLN A 98 -7.08 10.99 -34.88
N GLY A 99 -6.96 11.11 -33.55
CA GLY A 99 -7.84 10.43 -32.62
C GLY A 99 -7.43 10.57 -31.17
N ARG A 100 -8.29 10.11 -30.26
CA ARG A 100 -8.07 10.11 -28.81
C ARG A 100 -7.64 8.74 -28.33
N VAL A 101 -6.61 8.69 -27.49
CA VAL A 101 -6.16 7.44 -26.87
C VAL A 101 -7.19 7.01 -25.83
N ILE A 102 -7.63 5.75 -25.89
CA ILE A 102 -8.64 5.19 -24.97
C ILE A 102 -8.13 4.00 -24.16
N SER A 103 -7.08 3.32 -24.62
CA SER A 103 -6.48 2.19 -23.92
C SER A 103 -5.02 2.00 -24.36
N VAL A 104 -4.26 1.24 -23.56
CA VAL A 104 -2.88 0.86 -23.82
C VAL A 104 -2.76 -0.65 -23.70
N ILE A 105 -2.13 -1.27 -24.69
CA ILE A 105 -1.82 -2.69 -24.75
C ILE A 105 -0.31 -2.82 -24.67
N ARG A 106 0.15 -3.59 -23.70
CA ARG A 106 1.55 -3.98 -23.60
C ARG A 106 1.66 -5.44 -24.00
N THR A 107 2.28 -5.70 -25.13
CA THR A 107 2.67 -7.05 -25.50
C THR A 107 3.91 -7.39 -24.68
N ILE A 108 3.71 -8.23 -23.66
CA ILE A 108 4.84 -8.83 -22.95
C ILE A 108 5.30 -9.95 -23.88
N ASP A 109 6.32 -9.68 -24.68
CA ASP A 109 6.96 -10.74 -25.45
C ASP A 109 7.65 -11.66 -24.44
N GLU A 110 7.09 -12.85 -24.23
CA GLU A 110 7.60 -13.82 -23.26
C GLU A 110 9.02 -14.25 -23.60
N GLN A 111 9.39 -14.30 -24.89
CA GLN A 111 10.75 -14.64 -25.32
C GLN A 111 11.70 -13.48 -25.19
N GLU A 112 11.28 -12.25 -25.50
CA GLU A 112 12.10 -11.06 -25.27
C GLU A 112 12.22 -10.74 -23.78
N THR A 113 11.22 -11.10 -22.97
CA THR A 113 11.26 -11.05 -21.51
C THR A 113 12.22 -12.10 -20.97
N GLN A 114 12.17 -13.34 -21.47
CA GLN A 114 13.12 -14.40 -21.11
C GLN A 114 14.55 -14.06 -21.53
N LYS A 115 14.73 -13.48 -22.72
CA LYS A 115 16.02 -13.07 -23.27
C LYS A 115 16.55 -11.81 -22.59
N LYS A 116 15.70 -10.84 -22.21
CA LYS A 116 16.07 -9.71 -21.33
C LYS A 116 16.40 -10.19 -19.92
N ILE A 117 15.75 -11.25 -19.41
CA ILE A 117 16.09 -11.91 -18.15
C ILE A 117 17.45 -12.61 -18.27
N GLU A 118 17.71 -13.31 -19.37
CA GLU A 118 18.96 -14.04 -19.63
C GLU A 118 20.14 -13.08 -19.92
N GLU A 119 19.95 -12.04 -20.73
CA GLU A 119 20.94 -11.00 -21.02
C GLU A 119 21.17 -10.07 -19.81
N ALA A 120 20.16 -9.82 -18.97
CA ALA A 120 20.35 -9.18 -17.65
C ALA A 120 21.02 -10.11 -16.62
N SER A 121 20.96 -11.43 -16.83
CA SER A 121 21.68 -12.41 -16.02
C SER A 121 23.13 -12.66 -16.48
N MET A 122 23.46 -12.34 -17.73
CA MET A 122 24.78 -12.58 -18.34
C MET A 122 25.62 -11.33 -18.65
N SER A 123 25.01 -10.16 -18.89
CA SER A 123 25.75 -8.90 -18.92
C SER A 123 25.87 -8.39 -17.49
N GLU A 124 27.07 -8.00 -17.07
CA GLU A 124 27.39 -7.54 -15.73
C GLU A 124 26.49 -6.36 -15.30
N ALA A 125 25.30 -6.71 -14.79
CA ALA A 125 24.49 -5.85 -13.97
C ALA A 125 25.29 -5.66 -12.67
N LYS A 126 25.98 -4.51 -12.62
CA LYS A 126 26.31 -3.84 -11.36
C LYS A 126 25.13 -4.05 -10.41
N PRO A 127 25.36 -4.61 -9.22
CA PRO A 127 24.30 -5.16 -8.39
C PRO A 127 23.24 -4.09 -8.14
N GLN A 128 22.05 -4.31 -8.69
CA GLN A 128 20.85 -3.67 -8.20
C GLN A 128 20.68 -4.23 -6.80
N LYS A 129 21.03 -3.45 -5.78
CA LYS A 129 20.92 -3.84 -4.38
C LYS A 129 19.50 -4.35 -4.13
N SER A 130 19.37 -5.68 -4.08
CA SER A 130 18.71 -6.30 -2.95
C SER A 130 19.22 -5.56 -1.72
N TYR A 131 18.35 -4.79 -1.05
CA TYR A 131 18.65 -4.29 0.29
C TYR A 131 18.59 -5.42 1.35
N PHE A 132 18.80 -6.68 0.91
CA PHE A 132 19.11 -7.83 1.74
C PHE A 132 20.52 -8.35 1.44
N ASP A 133 21.49 -7.44 1.32
CA ASP A 133 22.72 -7.69 2.06
C ASP A 133 22.37 -7.45 3.53
N ILE A 134 21.86 -8.49 4.18
CA ILE A 134 22.14 -8.65 5.60
C ILE A 134 23.66 -8.77 5.62
N GLU A 135 24.38 -7.65 5.77
CA GLU A 135 25.51 -7.68 6.68
C GLU A 135 24.98 -8.46 7.86
N LYS A 136 25.53 -9.67 8.08
CA LYS A 136 25.25 -10.43 9.30
C LYS A 136 25.73 -9.53 10.43
N ASN A 137 24.91 -8.55 10.80
CA ASN A 137 24.83 -8.00 12.12
C ASN A 137 24.49 -9.23 12.93
N THR A 138 25.53 -9.90 13.39
CA THR A 138 25.46 -10.89 14.44
C THR A 138 25.04 -10.11 15.68
N PHE A 139 23.75 -9.77 15.72
CA PHE A 139 23.11 -9.32 16.93
C PHE A 139 23.31 -10.43 17.96
N SER A 140 23.45 -10.05 19.21
CA SER A 140 23.41 -11.02 20.30
C SER A 140 22.10 -11.81 20.24
N PRO A 141 22.08 -13.05 20.74
CA PRO A 141 20.84 -13.83 20.78
C PRO A 141 19.71 -13.04 21.46
N THR A 142 18.58 -12.91 20.76
CA THR A 142 17.38 -12.23 21.23
C THR A 142 16.39 -13.22 21.85
N ASN A 143 15.58 -12.73 22.80
CA ASN A 143 14.54 -13.49 23.48
C ASN A 143 13.17 -13.23 22.83
N HIS A 144 12.45 -14.32 22.51
CA HIS A 144 11.14 -14.27 21.87
C HIS A 144 10.16 -15.14 22.63
N LYS A 145 9.16 -14.52 23.26
CA LYS A 145 8.14 -15.20 24.05
C LYS A 145 6.81 -15.19 23.32
N ILE A 146 6.22 -16.37 23.13
CA ILE A 146 4.84 -16.52 22.64
C ILE A 146 4.00 -16.99 23.81
N ILE A 147 2.91 -16.26 24.09
CA ILE A 147 1.99 -16.55 25.18
C ILE A 147 0.66 -16.94 24.54
N ILE A 148 0.25 -18.18 24.78
CA ILE A 148 -1.08 -18.63 24.40
C ILE A 148 -2.05 -18.16 25.47
N GLY A 149 -2.75 -17.06 25.22
CA GLY A 149 -3.51 -16.35 26.24
C GLY A 149 -4.27 -15.14 25.68
N ASP A 150 -5.14 -14.60 26.52
CA ASP A 150 -6.01 -13.48 26.17
C ASP A 150 -5.33 -12.14 26.45
N SER A 151 -5.07 -11.35 25.40
CA SER A 151 -4.41 -10.05 25.50
C SER A 151 -5.23 -8.97 26.21
N ARG A 152 -6.51 -9.23 26.56
CA ARG A 152 -7.27 -8.37 27.49
C ARG A 152 -6.71 -8.40 28.90
N ASN A 153 -5.86 -9.39 29.22
CA ASN A 153 -5.21 -9.52 30.52
C ASN A 153 -3.77 -10.05 30.36
N MET A 154 -2.78 -9.17 30.37
CA MET A 154 -1.37 -9.49 30.15
C MET A 154 -0.60 -9.63 31.47
N VAL A 155 -1.11 -10.44 32.42
CA VAL A 155 -0.50 -10.61 33.77
C VAL A 155 0.94 -11.10 33.74
N GLU A 156 1.33 -11.79 32.67
CA GLU A 156 2.66 -12.32 32.44
C GLU A 156 3.69 -11.22 32.13
N LEU A 157 3.23 -10.00 31.87
CA LEU A 157 4.06 -8.84 31.57
C LEU A 157 4.00 -7.83 32.73
N PRO A 158 5.18 -7.46 33.29
CA PRO A 158 5.27 -6.36 34.23
C PRO A 158 4.85 -5.02 33.61
N ASP A 159 4.51 -4.07 34.47
CA ASP A 159 4.31 -2.68 34.06
C ASP A 159 5.59 -2.13 33.43
N LYS A 160 5.44 -1.33 32.37
CA LYS A 160 6.57 -0.67 31.67
C LYS A 160 7.70 -1.63 31.27
N SER A 161 7.36 -2.84 30.80
CA SER A 161 8.32 -3.86 30.38
C SER A 161 8.59 -3.89 28.86
N VAL A 162 7.78 -3.22 28.04
CA VAL A 162 7.93 -3.21 26.57
C VAL A 162 8.21 -1.80 26.03
N HIS A 163 8.80 -1.72 24.85
CA HIS A 163 9.34 -0.46 24.28
C HIS A 163 8.58 -0.02 23.03
N LEU A 164 7.88 -0.95 22.39
CA LEU A 164 7.09 -0.70 21.19
C LEU A 164 5.97 -1.74 21.12
N VAL A 165 4.75 -1.30 20.83
CA VAL A 165 3.65 -2.20 20.47
C VAL A 165 3.34 -2.03 18.98
N ILE A 166 3.28 -3.13 18.24
CA ILE A 166 2.85 -3.14 16.83
C ILE A 166 1.83 -4.24 16.68
N THR A 167 0.68 -3.91 16.11
CA THR A 167 -0.38 -4.91 15.94
C THR A 167 -1.38 -4.56 14.85
N SER A 168 -2.24 -5.52 14.54
CA SER A 168 -3.46 -5.34 13.76
C SER A 168 -4.57 -6.08 14.49
N PRO A 169 -5.58 -5.38 15.07
CA PRO A 169 -6.66 -6.05 15.77
C PRO A 169 -7.48 -6.92 14.82
N PRO A 170 -8.16 -7.95 15.34
CA PRO A 170 -9.08 -8.74 14.55
C PRO A 170 -10.18 -7.83 13.98
N TYR A 171 -10.50 -8.02 12.72
CA TYR A 171 -11.51 -7.22 12.01
C TYR A 171 -12.91 -7.67 12.45
N TRP A 172 -13.74 -6.73 12.92
CA TRP A 172 -15.13 -6.99 13.34
C TRP A 172 -15.90 -7.77 12.28
N GLN A 173 -16.57 -8.86 12.69
CA GLN A 173 -17.42 -9.72 11.86
C GLN A 173 -16.78 -10.29 10.58
N LEU A 174 -15.46 -10.18 10.41
CA LEU A 174 -14.80 -10.57 9.16
C LEU A 174 -14.39 -12.04 9.15
N LYS A 175 -13.92 -12.57 10.29
CA LYS A 175 -13.36 -13.92 10.37
C LYS A 175 -13.67 -14.57 11.71
N ASP A 176 -13.99 -15.86 11.64
CA ASP A 176 -14.05 -16.76 12.79
C ASP A 176 -12.68 -17.44 12.97
N TYR A 177 -12.07 -17.22 14.13
CA TYR A 177 -10.80 -17.83 14.55
C TYR A 177 -11.02 -19.09 15.41
N GLY A 178 -12.26 -19.60 15.51
CA GLY A 178 -12.56 -20.89 16.14
C GLY A 178 -12.48 -20.89 17.67
N SER A 179 -12.43 -19.71 18.31
CA SER A 179 -12.39 -19.57 19.75
C SER A 179 -13.60 -18.78 20.24
N SER A 180 -14.28 -19.27 21.30
CA SER A 180 -15.39 -18.56 21.94
C SER A 180 -14.97 -17.25 22.60
N ASN A 181 -13.68 -17.09 22.89
CA ASN A 181 -13.13 -15.92 23.56
C ASN A 181 -12.53 -14.90 22.57
N GLN A 182 -12.63 -15.15 21.26
CA GLN A 182 -12.12 -14.23 20.23
C GLN A 182 -12.81 -12.87 20.29
N ILE A 183 -12.10 -11.83 19.84
CA ILE A 183 -12.65 -10.48 19.72
C ILE A 183 -13.14 -10.28 18.28
N GLY A 184 -14.39 -9.86 18.13
CA GLY A 184 -14.94 -9.30 16.90
C GLY A 184 -15.85 -10.20 16.08
N PHE A 185 -15.71 -11.53 16.11
CA PHE A 185 -16.66 -12.44 15.46
C PHE A 185 -17.84 -12.73 16.40
N ASN A 186 -19.08 -12.66 15.92
CA ASN A 186 -20.32 -12.74 16.71
C ASN A 186 -20.52 -11.67 17.81
N ASP A 187 -19.54 -10.79 18.05
CA ASP A 187 -19.69 -9.65 18.94
C ASP A 187 -20.64 -8.59 18.36
N SER A 188 -21.40 -7.93 19.24
CA SER A 188 -21.97 -6.62 18.89
C SER A 188 -20.84 -5.64 18.60
N TYR A 189 -21.12 -4.57 17.84
CA TYR A 189 -20.08 -3.56 17.57
C TYR A 189 -19.55 -2.93 18.86
N GLU A 190 -20.44 -2.75 19.85
CA GLU A 190 -20.09 -2.22 21.16
C GLU A 190 -19.18 -3.17 21.94
N ASP A 191 -19.50 -4.47 21.99
CA ASP A 191 -18.67 -5.47 22.67
C ASP A 191 -17.28 -5.58 22.04
N TYR A 192 -17.22 -5.59 20.70
CA TYR A 192 -15.96 -5.60 19.95
C TYR A 192 -15.05 -4.45 20.36
N ILE A 193 -15.60 -3.24 20.36
CA ILE A 193 -14.86 -2.01 20.67
C ILE A 193 -14.46 -1.97 22.16
N ASN A 194 -15.34 -2.40 23.07
CA ASN A 194 -15.03 -2.50 24.50
C ASN A 194 -13.91 -3.51 24.77
N ASN A 195 -13.95 -4.66 24.10
CA ASN A 195 -12.90 -5.68 24.18
C ASN A 195 -11.54 -5.14 23.70
N LEU A 196 -11.51 -4.40 22.59
CA LEU A 196 -10.28 -3.73 22.15
C LEU A 196 -9.78 -2.70 23.19
N SER A 197 -10.68 -1.94 23.82
CA SER A 197 -10.30 -0.99 24.87
C SER A 197 -9.60 -1.66 26.06
N LEU A 198 -9.98 -2.90 26.41
CA LEU A 198 -9.29 -3.66 27.46
C LEU A 198 -7.85 -4.01 27.04
N VAL A 199 -7.64 -4.39 25.79
CA VAL A 199 -6.29 -4.63 25.25
C VAL A 199 -5.47 -3.34 25.23
N TRP A 200 -6.05 -2.21 24.82
CA TRP A 200 -5.35 -0.92 24.83
C TRP A 200 -4.94 -0.46 26.22
N LYS A 201 -5.76 -0.75 27.24
CA LYS A 201 -5.43 -0.52 28.64
C LYS A 201 -4.21 -1.33 29.07
N GLU A 202 -4.16 -2.61 28.71
CA GLU A 202 -2.99 -3.46 29.00
C GLU A 202 -1.76 -2.99 28.23
N CYS A 203 -1.90 -2.62 26.95
CA CYS A 203 -0.82 -2.01 26.18
C CYS A 203 -0.29 -0.73 26.85
N PHE A 204 -1.16 0.13 27.37
CA PHE A 204 -0.74 1.33 28.10
C PHE A 204 0.05 0.96 29.36
N ARG A 205 -0.41 -0.02 30.14
CA ARG A 205 0.24 -0.48 31.37
C ARG A 205 1.65 -1.01 31.11
N VAL A 206 1.79 -1.92 30.15
CA VAL A 206 3.07 -2.62 29.87
C VAL A 206 4.06 -1.78 29.06
N LEU A 207 3.60 -0.77 28.32
CA LEU A 207 4.49 0.09 27.53
C LEU A 207 5.26 1.07 28.43
N ASN A 208 6.55 1.22 28.16
CA ASN A 208 7.35 2.27 28.78
C ASN A 208 6.82 3.67 28.46
N ASP A 209 7.09 4.61 29.37
CA ASP A 209 6.79 6.02 29.10
C ASP A 209 7.64 6.50 27.93
N GLY A 210 7.16 7.50 27.17
CA GLY A 210 7.85 8.02 25.98
C GLY A 210 7.83 7.11 24.74
N CYS A 211 7.43 5.84 24.89
CA CYS A 211 7.36 4.84 23.82
C CYS A 211 6.02 4.88 23.05
N ARG A 212 5.89 4.02 22.03
CA ARG A 212 4.79 4.09 21.06
C ARG A 212 3.97 2.81 20.94
N LEU A 213 2.69 2.99 20.63
CA LEU A 213 1.74 1.97 20.20
C LEU A 213 1.37 2.24 18.74
N CYS A 214 1.56 1.26 17.88
CA CYS A 214 1.26 1.34 16.44
C CYS A 214 0.19 0.32 16.08
N ILE A 215 -0.92 0.78 15.51
CA ILE A 215 -2.09 -0.06 15.18
C ILE A 215 -2.38 0.04 13.69
N ASN A 216 -2.24 -1.08 12.97
CA ASN A 216 -2.71 -1.20 11.60
C ASN A 216 -4.20 -1.57 11.58
N ILE A 217 -5.04 -0.75 10.95
CA ILE A 217 -6.48 -1.03 10.81
C ILE A 217 -7.05 -0.42 9.54
N GLY A 218 -7.91 -1.17 8.85
CA GLY A 218 -8.74 -0.67 7.76
C GLY A 218 -10.15 -0.34 8.23
N ASP A 219 -10.69 0.79 7.79
CA ASP A 219 -12.12 1.06 7.93
C ASP A 219 -12.91 0.04 7.09
N GLN A 220 -14.04 -0.45 7.62
CA GLN A 220 -14.76 -1.57 7.01
C GLN A 220 -16.00 -1.11 6.24
N PHE A 221 -16.28 -1.75 5.10
CA PHE A 221 -17.58 -1.64 4.46
C PHE A 221 -18.61 -2.54 5.15
N ALA A 222 -19.60 -1.91 5.79
CA ALA A 222 -20.78 -2.62 6.25
C ALA A 222 -21.67 -2.96 5.05
N ARG A 223 -21.94 -4.26 4.86
CA ARG A 223 -22.89 -4.73 3.86
C ARG A 223 -24.32 -4.34 4.26
N SER A 224 -25.16 -4.10 3.25
CA SER A 224 -26.58 -3.74 3.45
C SER A 224 -27.36 -4.73 4.29
N VAL A 225 -26.94 -6.01 4.33
CA VAL A 225 -27.55 -7.07 5.13
C VAL A 225 -27.55 -6.75 6.64
N TYR A 226 -26.55 -6.02 7.14
CA TYR A 226 -26.43 -5.72 8.57
C TYR A 226 -27.08 -4.39 8.99
N TYR A 227 -27.10 -3.40 8.09
CA TYR A 227 -27.54 -2.03 8.43
C TYR A 227 -28.67 -1.51 7.55
N GLY A 228 -29.22 -2.33 6.67
CA GLY A 228 -30.19 -1.94 5.65
C GLY A 228 -29.63 -1.02 4.55
N ARG A 229 -28.36 -0.60 4.65
CA ARG A 229 -27.67 0.30 3.71
C ARG A 229 -26.17 0.06 3.69
N TYR A 230 -25.51 0.46 2.60
CA TYR A 230 -24.06 0.52 2.53
C TYR A 230 -23.54 1.69 3.37
N LYS A 231 -22.56 1.42 4.24
CA LYS A 231 -21.90 2.42 5.07
C LYS A 231 -20.46 1.99 5.34
N VAL A 232 -19.55 2.95 5.45
CA VAL A 232 -18.20 2.70 6.00
C VAL A 232 -18.26 2.84 7.52
N ILE A 233 -17.74 1.84 8.23
CA ILE A 233 -17.58 1.86 9.69
C ILE A 233 -16.17 2.38 9.97
N PRO A 234 -16.04 3.59 10.55
CA PRO A 234 -14.75 4.19 10.82
C PRO A 234 -14.17 3.61 12.12
N ILE A 235 -13.76 2.34 12.12
CA ILE A 235 -13.24 1.65 13.32
C ILE A 235 -12.09 2.43 13.94
N ARG A 236 -11.24 3.06 13.10
CA ARG A 236 -10.12 3.88 13.54
C ARG A 236 -10.53 5.01 14.51
N THR A 237 -11.71 5.63 14.31
CA THR A 237 -12.10 6.78 15.14
C THR A 237 -12.45 6.37 16.55
N GLU A 238 -13.01 5.18 16.71
CA GLU A 238 -13.28 4.62 18.03
C GLU A 238 -11.97 4.24 18.72
N ILE A 239 -11.05 3.56 18.02
CA ILE A 239 -9.73 3.22 18.58
C ILE A 239 -8.98 4.47 19.06
N ILE A 240 -8.98 5.56 18.27
CA ILE A 240 -8.36 6.83 18.67
C ILE A 240 -8.93 7.31 20.00
N LYS A 241 -10.27 7.41 20.13
CA LYS A 241 -10.92 7.87 21.37
C LYS A 241 -10.56 7.01 22.58
N PHE A 242 -10.55 5.68 22.42
CA PHE A 242 -10.21 4.79 23.53
C PHE A 242 -8.75 4.93 23.94
N CYS A 243 -7.82 4.96 22.97
CA CYS A 243 -6.41 5.17 23.27
C CYS A 243 -6.18 6.51 23.98
N GLU A 244 -6.80 7.60 23.52
CA GLU A 244 -6.71 8.91 24.18
C GLU A 244 -7.31 8.89 25.59
N THR A 245 -8.43 8.19 25.79
CA THR A 245 -9.04 8.01 27.12
C THR A 245 -8.14 7.21 28.07
N GLN A 246 -7.33 6.26 27.57
CA GLN A 246 -6.33 5.54 28.38
C GLN A 246 -5.10 6.40 28.72
N GLY A 247 -4.92 7.56 28.08
CA GLY A 247 -3.80 8.48 28.31
C GLY A 247 -2.71 8.45 27.23
N PHE A 248 -2.97 7.85 26.07
CA PHE A 248 -2.09 7.99 24.91
C PHE A 248 -2.33 9.32 24.19
N ASP A 249 -1.28 9.91 23.64
CA ASP A 249 -1.39 10.99 22.65
C ASP A 249 -1.46 10.40 21.25
N TYR A 250 -2.47 10.79 20.47
CA TYR A 250 -2.53 10.45 19.05
C TYR A 250 -1.55 11.31 18.25
N MET A 251 -0.57 10.65 17.61
CA MET A 251 0.51 11.30 16.86
C MET A 251 0.23 11.42 15.36
N GLY A 252 -0.93 10.96 14.90
CA GLY A 252 -1.28 10.84 13.49
C GLY A 252 -1.26 9.40 12.98
N ALA A 253 -1.42 9.25 11.68
CA ALA A 253 -1.42 7.95 11.01
C ALA A 253 -0.63 7.99 9.71
N ILE A 254 -0.05 6.85 9.36
CA ILE A 254 0.50 6.59 8.03
C ILE A 254 -0.58 5.89 7.22
N ILE A 255 -0.85 6.39 6.02
CA ILE A 255 -1.76 5.75 5.06
C ILE A 255 -0.95 4.70 4.30
N TRP A 256 -1.23 3.43 4.55
CA TRP A 256 -0.63 2.33 3.82
C TRP A 256 -1.52 1.95 2.64
N GLN A 257 -1.10 2.33 1.44
CA GLN A 257 -1.74 1.95 0.20
C GLN A 257 -1.33 0.51 -0.15
N LYS A 258 -2.32 -0.38 -0.22
CA LYS A 258 -2.10 -1.76 -0.64
C LYS A 258 -2.14 -1.80 -2.16
N ALA A 259 -1.02 -2.16 -2.78
CA ALA A 259 -1.04 -2.58 -4.17
C ALA A 259 -1.81 -3.92 -4.24
N THR A 260 -3.12 -3.82 -4.47
CA THR A 260 -4.04 -4.97 -4.50
C THR A 260 -3.73 -5.80 -5.73
N THR A 261 -3.11 -6.97 -5.55
CA THR A 261 -3.56 -8.14 -6.32
C THR A 261 -5.02 -8.37 -5.90
N MET A 262 -5.90 -8.11 -6.84
CA MET A 262 -7.35 -8.22 -6.71
C MET A 262 -7.72 -9.54 -6.02
N ASN A 263 -8.15 -9.47 -4.75
CA ASN A 263 -9.04 -10.41 -4.05
C ASN A 263 -9.20 -10.02 -2.58
N THR A 264 -9.55 -8.76 -2.30
CA THR A 264 -10.31 -8.49 -1.07
C THR A 264 -11.71 -9.06 -1.25
N THR A 265 -12.29 -9.61 -0.18
CA THR A 265 -13.62 -10.20 -0.09
C THR A 265 -14.72 -9.16 -0.40
N GLY A 266 -14.81 -8.74 -1.65
CA GLY A 266 -15.66 -7.64 -2.11
C GLY A 266 -15.61 -7.35 -3.62
N GLY A 267 -14.83 -8.08 -4.40
CA GLY A 267 -14.80 -7.93 -5.85
C GLY A 267 -13.92 -6.76 -6.31
N ALA A 268 -13.21 -6.99 -7.40
CA ALA A 268 -12.29 -6.06 -8.02
C ALA A 268 -12.97 -4.87 -8.74
N THR A 269 -14.29 -4.72 -8.56
CA THR A 269 -15.16 -3.84 -9.32
C THR A 269 -15.61 -2.68 -8.44
N ILE A 270 -15.49 -1.45 -8.95
CA ILE A 270 -16.04 -0.26 -8.28
C ILE A 270 -17.54 -0.50 -8.07
N MET A 271 -17.95 -0.57 -6.81
CA MET A 271 -19.35 -0.79 -6.44
C MET A 271 -20.17 0.43 -6.83
N GLY A 272 -21.35 0.21 -7.41
CA GLY A 272 -22.23 1.28 -7.86
C GLY A 272 -22.88 0.99 -9.21
N SER A 273 -23.57 1.99 -9.76
CA SER A 273 -24.37 1.86 -10.99
C SER A 273 -23.55 2.20 -12.24
N PHE A 274 -22.43 1.53 -12.51
CA PHE A 274 -21.62 1.81 -13.70
C PHE A 274 -22.46 1.77 -15.00
N PRO A 275 -22.30 2.73 -15.94
CA PRO A 275 -21.40 3.90 -15.93
C PRO A 275 -21.99 5.16 -15.25
N TYR A 276 -23.16 5.07 -14.63
CA TYR A 276 -23.86 6.18 -13.99
C TYR A 276 -23.25 6.54 -12.62
N PRO A 277 -22.71 7.75 -12.44
CA PRO A 277 -21.77 8.03 -11.35
C PRO A 277 -22.41 8.22 -9.96
N ARG A 278 -23.71 8.50 -9.87
CA ARG A 278 -24.37 8.95 -8.62
C ARG A 278 -24.23 7.96 -7.46
N ASN A 279 -24.19 6.67 -7.75
CA ASN A 279 -24.11 5.60 -6.74
C ASN A 279 -22.73 4.95 -6.66
N GLY A 280 -21.71 5.54 -7.30
CA GLY A 280 -20.34 5.03 -7.22
C GLY A 280 -19.81 5.08 -5.79
N ILE A 281 -19.24 3.97 -5.33
CA ILE A 281 -18.62 3.82 -4.01
C ILE A 281 -17.11 3.80 -4.19
N ILE A 282 -16.42 4.64 -3.39
CA ILE A 282 -14.96 4.75 -3.42
C ILE A 282 -14.34 3.42 -2.96
N LYS A 283 -13.33 2.95 -3.69
CA LYS A 283 -12.55 1.78 -3.31
C LYS A 283 -11.71 2.12 -2.07
N LEU A 284 -11.81 1.29 -1.03
CA LEU A 284 -10.92 1.35 0.14
C LEU A 284 -9.74 0.41 -0.10
N ASP A 285 -8.70 0.92 -0.74
CA ASP A 285 -7.46 0.19 -1.07
C ASP A 285 -6.26 0.60 -0.20
N TYR A 286 -6.57 1.17 0.96
CA TYR A 286 -5.60 1.59 1.96
C TYR A 286 -6.03 1.18 3.36
N GLU A 287 -5.06 1.14 4.27
CA GLU A 287 -5.26 1.01 5.72
C GLU A 287 -4.52 2.11 6.46
N PHE A 288 -4.90 2.31 7.72
CA PHE A 288 -4.28 3.28 8.60
C PHE A 288 -3.33 2.57 9.56
N ILE A 289 -2.08 3.02 9.61
CA ILE A 289 -1.15 2.69 10.67
C ILE A 289 -1.17 3.86 11.65
N MET A 290 -2.02 3.77 12.65
CA MET A 290 -2.18 4.79 13.68
C MET A 290 -1.01 4.73 14.65
N ILE A 291 -0.49 5.90 15.04
CA ILE A 291 0.65 6.02 15.95
C ILE A 291 0.20 6.75 17.20
N PHE A 292 0.41 6.13 18.34
CA PHE A 292 0.11 6.66 19.66
C PHE A 292 1.39 6.74 20.49
N LYS A 293 1.52 7.75 21.33
CA LYS A 293 2.65 7.93 22.25
C LYS A 293 2.16 7.88 23.69
N LYS A 294 2.81 7.09 24.53
CA LYS A 294 2.63 7.19 25.98
C LYS A 294 3.48 8.35 26.49
N LEU A 295 2.87 9.28 27.21
CA LEU A 295 3.58 10.44 27.75
C LEU A 295 4.62 10.04 28.80
N GLY A 296 5.60 10.93 29.02
CA GLY A 296 6.72 10.74 29.95
C GLY A 296 8.06 10.51 29.26
N GLU A 297 9.06 10.15 30.06
CA GLU A 297 10.45 10.00 29.62
C GLU A 297 10.72 8.58 29.12
N ALA A 298 11.31 8.48 27.93
CA ALA A 298 11.72 7.20 27.37
C ALA A 298 12.91 6.60 28.13
N PRO A 299 13.03 5.26 28.20
CA PRO A 299 14.20 4.60 28.78
C PRO A 299 15.50 5.10 28.16
N SER A 300 16.54 5.28 28.99
CA SER A 300 17.85 5.70 28.52
C SER A 300 18.52 4.61 27.69
N VAL A 301 19.12 4.98 26.57
CA VAL A 301 19.77 4.03 25.65
C VAL A 301 21.26 4.32 25.56
N SER A 302 22.08 3.26 25.63
CA SER A 302 23.54 3.36 25.52
C SER A 302 23.98 3.87 24.15
N ARG A 303 25.17 4.47 24.07
CA ARG A 303 25.71 4.98 22.80
C ARG A 303 25.91 3.86 21.78
N ASP A 304 26.36 2.68 22.21
CA ASP A 304 26.57 1.52 21.35
C ASP A 304 25.23 1.02 20.76
N THR A 305 24.21 0.87 21.61
CA THR A 305 22.87 0.48 21.19
C THR A 305 22.25 1.49 20.21
N LYS A 306 22.46 2.80 20.44
CA LYS A 306 22.05 3.85 19.50
C LYS A 306 22.74 3.72 18.15
N GLU A 307 24.05 3.48 18.13
CA GLU A 307 24.79 3.34 16.86
C GLU A 307 24.36 2.09 16.09
N LYS A 308 24.13 0.96 16.76
CA LYS A 308 23.60 -0.28 16.15
C LYS A 308 22.18 -0.13 15.59
N SER A 309 21.43 0.87 16.05
CA SER A 309 20.06 1.16 15.61
C SER A 309 19.99 2.25 14.56
N LYS A 310 21.14 2.75 14.10
CA LYS A 310 21.22 3.83 13.13
C LYS A 310 20.55 3.42 11.82
N MET A 311 19.84 4.38 11.25
CA MET A 311 19.15 4.27 9.98
C MET A 311 19.87 5.12 8.95
N SER A 312 19.86 4.70 7.67
CA SER A 312 20.39 5.56 6.61
C SER A 312 19.47 6.76 6.38
N LYS A 313 19.99 7.80 5.70
CA LYS A 313 19.18 8.97 5.35
C LYS A 313 18.05 8.60 4.39
N GLU A 314 18.31 7.65 3.49
CA GLU A 314 17.36 7.14 2.52
C GLU A 314 16.21 6.42 3.22
N GLU A 315 16.53 5.53 4.16
CA GLU A 315 15.53 4.84 4.98
C GLU A 315 14.73 5.82 5.83
N TRP A 316 15.38 6.82 6.43
CA TRP A 316 14.69 7.86 7.21
C TRP A 316 13.65 8.59 6.37
N ASN A 317 14.04 9.05 5.19
CA ASN A 317 13.14 9.74 4.26
C ASN A 317 12.06 8.82 3.68
N GLN A 318 12.30 7.51 3.63
CA GLN A 318 11.32 6.53 3.17
C GLN A 318 10.30 6.18 4.26
N TYR A 319 10.71 6.15 5.53
CA TYR A 319 9.86 5.65 6.62
C TYR A 319 9.08 6.78 7.29
N PHE A 320 9.69 7.95 7.49
CA PHE A 320 9.06 9.11 8.13
C PHE A 320 8.25 9.96 7.14
N VAL A 321 7.34 9.32 6.41
CA VAL A 321 6.38 9.96 5.49
C VAL A 321 4.96 9.44 5.74
N GLY A 322 3.96 10.27 5.46
CA GLY A 322 2.57 9.94 5.76
C GLY A 322 1.92 8.90 4.82
N HIS A 323 2.61 8.46 3.77
CA HIS A 323 2.07 7.50 2.79
C HIS A 323 3.09 6.41 2.49
N TRP A 324 2.69 5.16 2.71
CA TRP A 324 3.51 4.00 2.39
C TRP A 324 2.87 3.19 1.26
N ASN A 325 3.68 2.82 0.29
CA ASN A 325 3.27 2.02 -0.87
C ASN A 325 4.10 0.74 -0.91
N PHE A 326 3.49 -0.39 -0.59
CA PHE A 326 4.05 -1.73 -0.78
C PHE A 326 2.94 -2.78 -0.82
N ASN A 327 3.21 -3.91 -1.48
CA ASN A 327 2.26 -5.01 -1.65
C ASN A 327 1.84 -5.63 -0.30
N GLY A 328 0.61 -6.13 -0.23
CA GLY A 328 0.19 -6.98 0.89
C GLY A 328 0.88 -8.35 0.85
N ALA A 329 0.79 -9.11 1.96
CA ALA A 329 1.25 -10.50 2.01
C ALA A 329 0.25 -11.46 1.35
N LYS A 330 0.75 -12.51 0.68
CA LYS A 330 -0.09 -13.61 0.14
C LYS A 330 -0.66 -14.43 1.31
N GLN A 331 -1.98 -14.65 1.32
CA GLN A 331 -2.67 -15.39 2.37
C GLN A 331 -2.68 -16.89 2.08
N ASP A 332 -1.55 -17.58 2.28
CA ASP A 332 -1.40 -18.99 1.85
C ASP A 332 -1.57 -20.04 2.96
N LYS A 333 -2.06 -19.70 4.17
CA LYS A 333 -2.61 -20.64 5.19
C LYS A 333 -2.95 -19.96 6.52
N HIS A 334 -2.21 -18.92 6.92
CA HIS A 334 -2.47 -18.17 8.14
C HIS A 334 -3.26 -16.88 7.84
N LEU A 335 -4.33 -16.66 8.60
CA LEU A 335 -5.40 -15.73 8.24
C LEU A 335 -5.17 -14.34 8.85
N ALA A 336 -5.16 -13.32 7.97
CA ALA A 336 -4.98 -11.89 8.28
C ALA A 336 -3.55 -11.48 8.70
N MET A 337 -2.66 -11.39 7.71
CA MET A 337 -1.27 -10.96 7.86
C MET A 337 -1.01 -9.65 7.11
N TYR A 338 -0.38 -8.69 7.78
CA TYR A 338 0.37 -7.62 7.10
C TYR A 338 1.76 -8.16 6.71
N PRO A 339 2.39 -7.62 5.64
CA PRO A 339 3.72 -8.04 5.22
C PRO A 339 4.77 -7.62 6.25
N GLU A 340 5.87 -8.37 6.34
CA GLU A 340 6.99 -8.10 7.27
C GLU A 340 7.56 -6.67 7.13
N GLU A 341 7.45 -6.08 5.94
CA GLU A 341 7.86 -4.71 5.67
C GLU A 341 7.21 -3.68 6.62
N LEU A 342 5.95 -3.89 7.02
CA LEU A 342 5.23 -2.98 7.91
C LEU A 342 5.85 -2.94 9.32
N PRO A 343 5.93 -4.05 10.07
CA PRO A 343 6.56 -4.05 11.39
C PRO A 343 8.05 -3.73 11.28
N ARG A 344 8.76 -4.17 10.23
CA ARG A 344 10.18 -3.85 10.04
C ARG A 344 10.44 -2.35 10.04
N ARG A 345 9.64 -1.56 9.30
CA ARG A 345 9.74 -0.09 9.30
C ARG A 345 9.47 0.49 10.69
N LEU A 346 8.36 0.11 11.31
CA LEU A 346 7.96 0.62 12.62
C LEU A 346 9.00 0.30 13.71
N ILE A 347 9.55 -0.90 13.73
CA ILE A 347 10.62 -1.32 14.64
C ILE A 347 11.86 -0.43 14.44
N LYS A 348 12.29 -0.20 13.20
CA LYS A 348 13.43 0.69 12.93
C LYS A 348 13.15 2.16 13.27
N MET A 349 11.90 2.62 13.15
CA MET A 349 11.53 4.01 13.47
C MET A 349 11.47 4.27 14.98
N PHE A 350 10.99 3.29 15.76
CA PHE A 350 10.47 3.55 17.10
C PHE A 350 11.04 2.64 18.20
N SER A 351 12.08 1.85 17.91
CA SER A 351 12.80 1.05 18.90
C SER A 351 14.30 0.99 18.60
N PHE A 352 15.08 0.64 19.60
CA PHE A 352 16.50 0.34 19.50
C PHE A 352 16.77 -1.17 19.53
N VAL A 353 17.97 -1.61 19.14
CA VAL A 353 18.44 -2.99 19.34
C VAL A 353 18.28 -3.35 20.82
N ASP A 354 17.96 -4.62 21.10
CA ASP A 354 17.66 -5.16 22.44
C ASP A 354 16.34 -4.69 23.08
N ASP A 355 15.64 -3.70 22.50
CA ASP A 355 14.29 -3.33 22.95
C ASP A 355 13.31 -4.51 22.77
N THR A 356 12.23 -4.50 23.56
CA THR A 356 11.17 -5.50 23.48
C THR A 356 9.96 -4.98 22.72
N VAL A 357 9.58 -5.68 21.66
CA VAL A 357 8.39 -5.40 20.82
C VAL A 357 7.24 -6.32 21.20
N LEU A 358 6.06 -5.75 21.46
CA LEU A 358 4.83 -6.48 21.80
C LEU A 358 3.89 -6.54 20.58
N ASP A 359 3.30 -7.71 20.34
CA ASP A 359 2.12 -7.88 19.50
C ASP A 359 0.98 -8.57 20.29
N PRO A 360 -0.08 -7.86 20.72
CA PRO A 360 -1.22 -8.44 21.43
C PRO A 360 -2.13 -9.31 20.56
N PHE A 361 -1.95 -9.31 19.24
CA PHE A 361 -2.71 -10.11 18.27
C PHE A 361 -1.73 -10.78 17.30
N LEU A 362 -0.91 -11.67 17.85
CA LEU A 362 0.30 -12.18 17.20
C LEU A 362 0.03 -12.87 15.85
N GLY A 363 -1.06 -13.62 15.72
CA GLY A 363 -1.38 -14.41 14.54
C GLY A 363 -0.22 -15.34 14.17
N SER A 364 0.24 -15.28 12.92
CA SER A 364 1.39 -16.07 12.44
C SER A 364 2.76 -15.57 12.92
N GLY A 365 2.82 -14.53 13.75
CA GLY A 365 4.07 -14.05 14.34
C GLY A 365 4.91 -13.12 13.45
N THR A 366 4.32 -12.41 12.49
CA THR A 366 5.05 -11.52 11.58
C THR A 366 5.85 -10.44 12.32
N THR A 367 5.28 -9.83 13.37
CA THR A 367 5.97 -8.83 14.20
C THR A 367 7.16 -9.44 14.94
N THR A 368 7.00 -10.64 15.49
CA THR A 368 8.08 -11.38 16.16
C THR A 368 9.22 -11.71 15.20
N LEU A 369 8.91 -12.15 13.97
CA LEU A 369 9.91 -12.39 12.93
C LEU A 369 10.69 -11.12 12.59
N ALA A 370 9.99 -10.01 12.34
CA ALA A 370 10.63 -8.72 12.04
C ALA A 370 11.50 -8.23 13.20
N ALA A 371 11.04 -8.39 14.45
CA ALA A 371 11.82 -8.03 15.64
C ALA A 371 13.11 -8.85 15.74
N LYS A 372 13.02 -10.17 15.56
CA LYS A 372 14.18 -11.07 15.54
C LYS A 372 15.20 -10.65 14.48
N ASN A 373 14.73 -10.43 13.25
CA ASN A 373 15.59 -10.06 12.12
C ASN A 373 16.30 -8.71 12.32
N LEU A 374 15.74 -7.84 13.17
CA LEU A 374 16.30 -6.54 13.51
C LEU A 374 17.02 -6.52 14.87
N GLY A 375 17.24 -7.66 15.52
CA GLY A 375 17.95 -7.71 16.80
C GLY A 375 17.16 -7.10 17.97
N ARG A 376 15.82 -7.21 17.95
CA ARG A 376 14.94 -6.84 19.06
C ARG A 376 14.39 -8.10 19.73
N ASN A 377 14.10 -7.99 21.03
CA ASN A 377 13.30 -8.97 21.74
C ASN A 377 11.83 -8.87 21.32
N SER A 378 11.05 -9.92 21.52
CA SER A 378 9.60 -9.84 21.29
C SER A 378 8.77 -10.62 22.29
N VAL A 379 7.56 -10.13 22.52
CA VAL A 379 6.50 -10.89 23.16
C VAL A 379 5.23 -10.82 22.33
N GLY A 380 4.54 -11.95 22.17
CA GLY A 380 3.30 -12.04 21.42
C GLY A 380 2.21 -12.76 22.20
N PHE A 381 0.97 -12.28 22.11
CA PHE A 381 -0.21 -12.97 22.61
C PHE A 381 -1.02 -13.53 21.45
N GLU A 382 -1.41 -14.80 21.55
CA GLU A 382 -2.30 -15.46 20.61
C GLU A 382 -3.31 -16.32 21.37
N ILE A 383 -4.57 -16.28 20.96
CA ILE A 383 -5.63 -17.10 21.56
C ILE A 383 -5.67 -18.51 20.97
N ASN A 384 -5.24 -18.68 19.72
CA ASN A 384 -5.16 -19.97 19.07
C ASN A 384 -3.78 -20.64 19.30
N LYS A 385 -3.79 -21.91 19.70
CA LYS A 385 -2.56 -22.66 19.92
C LYS A 385 -1.90 -23.13 18.61
N GLU A 386 -2.70 -23.32 17.55
CA GLU A 386 -2.25 -23.67 16.20
C GLU A 386 -1.68 -22.47 15.46
#